data_AF-A0AAD8JFE6-F1
#
_entry.id   AF-A0AAD8JFE6-F1
#
_cell.length_a   1.000
_cell.length_b   1.000
_cell.length_c   1.000
_cell.angle_alpha   90.00
_cell.angle_beta   90.00
_cell.angle_gamma   90.00
#
_symmetry.space_group_name_H-M   'P 1'
#
loop_
_entity.id
_entity.type
_entity.pdbx_description
1 polymer ?
#
loop_
_entity_poly.entity_id
_entity_poly.type
_entity_poly.pdbx_seq_one_letter_code
_entity_poly.pdbx_strand_id
1 'polypeptide(L)'
;MFNKLSNIVLIGDGIDKTVIIGNRRLSNGYTLNDCAIFKVSGDGFKAIGITFENTAGVAANQSVAMASSADRSVFYNCAFKAYQDTLYAQSNRQFYKKCQIYGTLDFIFGNAGAVFQDCKIYVRK
;
A
#
# COMPACT_ATOMS: atom_id res chain seq x y z
N MET A 1 -0.55 3.95 -25.46
CA MET A 1 -0.45 4.57 -24.12
C MET A 1 -1.80 4.40 -23.44
N PHE A 2 -1.86 3.70 -22.30
CA PHE A 2 -3.07 3.73 -21.48
C PHE A 2 -3.12 5.08 -20.77
N ASN A 3 -4.24 5.79 -20.89
CA ASN A 3 -4.45 7.02 -20.12
C ASN A 3 -4.51 6.66 -18.64
N LYS A 4 -3.59 7.24 -17.86
CA LYS A 4 -3.64 7.15 -16.40
C LYS A 4 -4.79 8.00 -15.89
N LEU A 5 -5.57 7.44 -14.97
CA LEU A 5 -6.63 8.19 -14.29
C LEU A 5 -6.01 9.01 -13.16
N SER A 6 -5.90 10.32 -13.35
CA SER A 6 -5.34 11.24 -12.36
C SER A 6 -6.42 11.83 -11.45
N ASN A 7 -6.00 12.31 -10.27
CA ASN A 7 -6.84 13.00 -9.28
C ASN A 7 -8.03 12.18 -8.75
N ILE A 8 -7.93 10.84 -8.79
CA ILE A 8 -8.92 9.97 -8.18
C ILE A 8 -8.82 10.03 -6.66
N VAL A 9 -9.96 10.12 -5.98
CA VAL A 9 -10.06 10.06 -4.52
C VAL A 9 -10.92 8.86 -4.14
N LEU A 10 -10.40 8.00 -3.26
CA LEU A 10 -11.15 6.94 -2.61
C LEU A 10 -11.41 7.32 -1.15
N ILE A 11 -12.67 7.19 -0.73
CA ILE A 11 -13.12 7.48 0.64
C ILE A 11 -13.85 6.25 1.15
N GLY A 12 -13.37 5.71 2.27
CA GLY A 12 -14.03 4.65 3.02
C GLY A 12 -14.60 5.15 4.34
N ASP A 13 -15.34 4.27 5.01
CA ASP A 13 -16.03 4.56 6.28
C ASP A 13 -15.10 4.47 7.50
N GLY A 14 -13.81 4.18 7.30
CA GLY A 14 -12.79 4.09 8.33
C GLY A 14 -11.91 2.85 8.21
N ILE A 15 -10.76 2.90 8.91
CA ILE A 15 -9.87 1.75 9.08
C ILE A 15 -10.68 0.56 9.57
N ASP A 16 -10.46 -0.61 8.95
CA ASP A 16 -11.13 -1.89 9.21
C ASP A 16 -12.64 -1.94 8.96
N LYS A 17 -13.27 -0.84 8.53
CA LYS A 17 -14.67 -0.83 8.04
C LYS A 17 -14.74 -0.98 6.52
N THR A 18 -13.88 -0.27 5.81
CA THR A 18 -13.72 -0.42 4.36
C THR A 18 -12.38 -1.09 4.07
N VAL A 19 -12.42 -2.28 3.48
CA VAL A 19 -11.23 -3.13 3.26
C VAL A 19 -11.16 -3.58 1.81
N ILE A 20 -10.00 -3.35 1.18
CA ILE A 20 -9.62 -3.93 -0.11
C ILE A 20 -8.61 -5.03 0.20
N ILE A 21 -8.99 -6.28 -0.09
CA ILE A 21 -8.28 -7.48 0.39
C ILE A 21 -7.98 -8.47 -0.75
N GLY A 22 -6.84 -9.15 -0.64
CA GLY A 22 -6.48 -10.29 -1.48
C GLY A 22 -5.28 -11.06 -0.90
N ASN A 23 -4.72 -12.01 -1.64
CA ASN A 23 -3.68 -12.92 -1.12
C ASN A 23 -2.61 -13.32 -2.16
N ARG A 24 -2.35 -12.45 -3.15
CA ARG A 24 -1.33 -12.68 -4.17
C ARG A 24 0.07 -12.63 -3.58
N ARG A 25 0.95 -13.48 -4.09
CA ARG A 25 2.32 -13.69 -3.59
C ARG A 25 3.28 -14.04 -4.71
N LEU A 26 4.55 -13.68 -4.54
CA LEU A 26 5.59 -13.89 -5.56
C LEU A 26 5.76 -15.40 -5.88
N SER A 27 5.68 -16.25 -4.85
CA SER A 27 5.81 -17.70 -4.98
C SER A 27 4.76 -18.35 -5.88
N ASN A 28 3.66 -17.66 -6.19
CA ASN A 28 2.62 -18.15 -7.11
C ASN A 28 2.87 -17.73 -8.58
N GLY A 29 4.07 -17.21 -8.89
CA GLY A 29 4.44 -16.79 -10.25
C GLY A 29 4.06 -15.37 -10.63
N TYR A 30 3.56 -14.56 -9.69
CA TYR A 30 3.33 -13.13 -9.90
C TYR A 30 4.66 -12.37 -9.85
N THR A 31 4.75 -11.24 -10.57
CA THR A 31 5.82 -10.26 -10.33
C THR A 31 5.55 -9.51 -9.02
N LEU A 32 6.57 -8.88 -8.43
CA LEU A 32 6.40 -8.08 -7.21
C LEU A 32 5.33 -6.99 -7.38
N ASN A 33 5.30 -6.37 -8.55
CA ASN A 33 4.30 -5.37 -8.89
C ASN A 33 2.90 -6.00 -9.05
N ASP A 34 2.79 -7.23 -9.54
CA ASP A 34 1.49 -7.93 -9.69
C ASP A 34 0.94 -8.55 -8.41
N CYS A 35 1.78 -8.72 -7.40
CA CYS A 35 1.38 -9.11 -6.05
C CYS A 35 0.60 -8.03 -5.31
N ALA A 36 0.77 -6.76 -5.67
CA ALA A 36 0.08 -5.65 -5.02
C ALA A 36 -1.44 -5.79 -5.16
N ILE A 37 -2.13 -5.89 -4.03
CA ILE A 37 -3.60 -5.96 -3.98
C ILE A 37 -4.23 -4.70 -4.55
N PHE A 38 -3.61 -3.54 -4.27
CA PHE A 38 -4.00 -2.28 -4.87
C PHE A 38 -2.79 -1.54 -5.44
N LYS A 39 -2.91 -1.08 -6.68
CA LYS A 39 -1.85 -0.36 -7.41
C LYS A 39 -2.32 1.02 -7.85
N VAL A 40 -1.48 2.01 -7.63
CA VAL A 40 -1.74 3.39 -8.04
C VAL A 40 -0.60 3.92 -8.89
N SER A 41 -0.94 4.42 -10.07
CA SER A 41 0.01 5.00 -11.03
C SER A 41 -0.40 6.35 -11.60
N GLY A 42 -1.64 6.80 -11.31
CA GLY A 42 -2.17 8.11 -11.71
C GLY A 42 -1.91 9.17 -10.65
N ASP A 43 -1.40 10.33 -11.07
CA ASP A 43 -0.92 11.37 -10.17
C ASP A 43 -2.06 12.04 -9.40
N GLY A 44 -1.73 12.55 -8.21
CA GLY A 44 -2.69 13.23 -7.33
C GLY A 44 -3.71 12.31 -6.66
N PHE A 45 -3.48 10.99 -6.70
CA PHE A 45 -4.34 10.01 -6.05
C PHE A 45 -4.45 10.25 -4.54
N LYS A 46 -5.64 10.05 -3.99
CA LYS A 46 -5.87 10.13 -2.54
C LYS A 46 -6.69 8.94 -2.03
N ALA A 47 -6.35 8.44 -0.86
CA ALA A 47 -7.16 7.49 -0.12
C ALA A 47 -7.40 7.98 1.31
N ILE A 48 -8.64 7.85 1.78
CA ILE A 48 -9.06 8.28 3.12
C ILE A 48 -9.87 7.17 3.78
N GLY A 49 -9.48 6.74 4.98
CA GLY A 49 -10.32 5.83 5.78
C GLY A 49 -10.48 4.43 5.19
N ILE A 50 -9.46 3.89 4.54
CA ILE A 50 -9.49 2.58 3.86
C ILE A 50 -8.33 1.70 4.35
N THR A 51 -8.58 0.39 4.41
CA THR A 51 -7.57 -0.64 4.66
C THR A 51 -7.21 -1.37 3.36
N PHE A 52 -5.91 -1.47 3.08
CA PHE A 52 -5.36 -2.31 2.03
C PHE A 52 -4.66 -3.50 2.68
N GLU A 53 -5.09 -4.72 2.36
CA GLU A 53 -4.62 -5.92 3.04
C GLU A 53 -4.24 -7.05 2.08
N ASN A 54 -3.06 -7.63 2.30
CA ASN A 54 -2.63 -8.88 1.68
C ASN A 54 -2.53 -9.99 2.75
N THR A 55 -3.38 -11.01 2.63
CA THR A 55 -3.48 -12.12 3.59
C THR A 55 -2.65 -13.35 3.22
N ALA A 56 -1.68 -13.23 2.31
CA ALA A 56 -0.88 -14.38 1.86
C ALA A 56 -0.14 -15.10 3.01
N GLY A 57 0.20 -14.38 4.09
CA GLY A 57 0.80 -14.93 5.30
C GLY A 57 2.33 -14.91 5.30
N VAL A 58 2.94 -15.22 6.46
CA VAL A 58 4.41 -15.21 6.65
C VAL A 58 5.13 -16.15 5.66
N ALA A 59 4.57 -17.33 5.42
CA ALA A 59 5.16 -18.35 4.54
C ALA A 59 5.11 -17.98 3.05
N ALA A 60 4.46 -16.86 2.68
CA ALA A 60 4.34 -16.42 1.31
C ALA A 60 5.55 -15.64 0.79
N ASN A 61 6.50 -15.30 1.67
CA ASN A 61 7.54 -14.30 1.40
C ASN A 61 6.89 -12.99 0.93
N GLN A 62 7.33 -12.42 -0.20
CA GLN A 62 6.86 -11.12 -0.70
C GLN A 62 5.36 -11.10 -1.02
N SER A 63 4.61 -10.24 -0.32
CA SER A 63 3.15 -10.10 -0.43
C SER A 63 2.72 -8.63 -0.21
N VAL A 64 2.60 -7.90 -1.32
CA VAL A 64 2.35 -6.46 -1.30
C VAL A 64 0.87 -6.15 -1.08
N ALA A 65 0.56 -5.30 -0.08
CA ALA A 65 -0.80 -4.80 0.14
C ALA A 65 -1.10 -3.61 -0.78
N MET A 66 -0.16 -2.67 -0.88
CA MET A 66 -0.32 -1.46 -1.69
C MET A 66 0.97 -1.07 -2.40
N ALA A 67 0.88 -0.72 -3.68
CA ALA A 67 1.99 -0.14 -4.44
C ALA A 67 1.61 1.22 -5.04
N SER A 68 2.46 2.23 -4.83
CA SER A 68 2.28 3.57 -5.40
C SER A 68 3.49 3.98 -6.22
N SER A 69 3.25 4.32 -7.49
CA SER A 69 4.20 5.04 -8.37
C SER A 69 3.68 6.43 -8.76
N ALA A 70 2.57 6.87 -8.16
CA ALA A 70 1.92 8.14 -8.46
C ALA A 70 2.60 9.31 -7.74
N ASP A 71 2.83 10.39 -8.47
CA ASP A 71 3.33 11.63 -7.89
C ASP A 71 2.22 12.37 -7.15
N ARG A 72 2.58 12.98 -6.00
CA ARG A 72 1.67 13.70 -5.10
C ARG A 72 0.52 12.83 -4.58
N SER A 73 0.79 11.54 -4.34
CA SER A 73 -0.20 10.65 -3.71
C SER A 73 -0.29 10.90 -2.20
N VAL A 74 -1.52 10.88 -1.67
CA VAL A 74 -1.80 11.12 -0.24
C VAL A 74 -2.66 10.00 0.34
N PHE A 75 -2.26 9.49 1.49
CA PHE A 75 -3.01 8.50 2.26
C PHE A 75 -3.28 9.09 3.64
N TYR A 76 -4.55 9.23 4.02
CA TYR A 76 -4.96 9.81 5.30
C TYR A 76 -5.85 8.84 6.08
N ASN A 77 -5.46 8.51 7.30
CA ASN A 77 -6.22 7.58 8.14
C ASN A 77 -6.47 6.22 7.42
N CYS A 78 -5.44 5.69 6.77
CA CYS A 78 -5.47 4.40 6.08
C CYS A 78 -4.70 3.33 6.85
N ALA A 79 -4.99 2.06 6.58
CA ALA A 79 -4.17 0.95 7.06
C ALA A 79 -3.58 0.14 5.90
N PHE A 80 -2.35 -0.33 6.08
CA PHE A 80 -1.63 -1.19 5.15
C PHE A 80 -1.18 -2.44 5.91
N LYS A 81 -1.69 -3.60 5.50
CA LYS A 81 -1.54 -4.85 6.26
C LYS A 81 -1.00 -5.96 5.36
N ALA A 82 0.21 -6.42 5.64
CA ALA A 82 0.70 -7.71 5.15
C ALA A 82 1.77 -8.26 6.10
N TYR A 83 2.71 -9.04 5.55
CA TYR A 83 3.89 -9.54 6.25
C TYR A 83 5.13 -8.94 5.58
N GLN A 84 5.78 -9.67 4.67
CA GLN A 84 6.93 -9.16 3.93
C GLN A 84 6.47 -8.29 2.73
N ASP A 85 7.14 -7.16 2.52
CA ASP A 85 6.93 -6.20 1.42
C ASP A 85 5.54 -5.54 1.42
N THR A 86 5.00 -5.17 2.60
CA THR A 86 3.63 -4.65 2.75
C THR A 86 3.31 -3.42 1.89
N LEU A 87 4.11 -2.35 2.01
CA LEU A 87 3.89 -1.08 1.33
C LEU A 87 5.04 -0.79 0.37
N TYR A 88 4.75 -0.89 -0.93
CA TYR A 88 5.69 -0.55 -1.99
C TYR A 88 5.55 0.92 -2.38
N ALA A 89 6.27 1.79 -1.67
CA ALA A 89 6.43 3.21 -2.02
C ALA A 89 7.42 3.32 -3.19
N GLN A 90 6.98 2.87 -4.38
CA GLN A 90 7.84 2.58 -5.53
C GLN A 90 8.64 3.80 -6.02
N SER A 91 7.97 4.93 -6.28
CA SER A 91 8.62 6.13 -6.83
C SER A 91 7.82 7.41 -6.59
N ASN A 92 8.42 8.56 -6.92
CA ASN A 92 7.82 9.90 -6.83
C ASN A 92 7.48 10.35 -5.40
N ARG A 93 6.76 11.46 -5.25
CA ARG A 93 6.47 12.07 -3.94
C ARG A 93 5.19 11.52 -3.36
N GLN A 94 5.25 11.07 -2.11
CA GLN A 94 4.14 10.41 -1.43
C GLN A 94 4.02 10.89 0.01
N PHE A 95 2.80 11.02 0.51
CA PHE A 95 2.55 11.45 1.88
C PHE A 95 1.54 10.55 2.59
N TYR A 96 1.94 10.02 3.74
CA TYR A 96 1.14 9.14 4.57
C TYR A 96 0.91 9.83 5.91
N LYS A 97 -0.35 10.08 6.28
CA LYS A 97 -0.71 10.80 7.50
C LYS A 97 -1.73 10.04 8.34
N LYS A 98 -1.45 9.88 9.63
CA LYS A 98 -2.31 9.11 10.57
C LYS A 98 -2.59 7.69 10.09
N CYS A 99 -1.66 7.09 9.37
CA CYS A 99 -1.83 5.74 8.84
C CYS A 99 -1.31 4.68 9.81
N GLN A 100 -1.76 3.44 9.63
CA GLN A 100 -1.26 2.26 10.32
C GLN A 100 -0.57 1.35 9.31
N ILE A 101 0.66 0.93 9.57
CA ILE A 101 1.42 0.08 8.65
C ILE A 101 1.93 -1.14 9.43
N TYR A 102 1.59 -2.33 8.95
CA TYR A 102 1.88 -3.59 9.61
C TYR A 102 2.69 -4.52 8.72
N GLY A 103 3.79 -5.08 9.22
CA GLY A 103 4.54 -6.10 8.48
C GLY A 103 5.73 -6.68 9.24
N THR A 104 6.54 -7.49 8.55
CA THR A 104 7.70 -8.21 9.11
C THR A 104 9.01 -7.75 8.49
N LEU A 105 9.30 -8.18 7.25
CA LEU A 105 10.51 -7.87 6.50
C LEU A 105 10.21 -6.81 5.44
N ASP A 106 11.08 -5.79 5.33
CA ASP A 106 11.04 -4.74 4.30
C ASP A 106 9.64 -4.18 4.03
N PHE A 107 8.82 -4.09 5.08
CA PHE A 107 7.39 -3.88 4.93
C PHE A 107 7.01 -2.43 4.55
N ILE A 108 8.00 -1.54 4.53
CA ILE A 108 7.94 -0.25 3.84
C ILE A 108 9.21 -0.18 2.98
N PHE A 109 9.07 -0.17 1.66
CA PHE A 109 10.22 -0.23 0.74
C PHE A 109 9.96 0.51 -0.58
N GLY A 110 11.01 0.72 -1.35
CA GLY A 110 10.99 1.39 -2.65
C GLY A 110 11.91 2.61 -2.72
N ASN A 111 11.72 3.45 -3.73
CA ASN A 111 12.59 4.61 -4.02
C ASN A 111 11.77 5.93 -4.14
N ALA A 112 10.66 6.02 -3.40
CA ALA A 112 9.87 7.24 -3.32
C ALA A 112 10.48 8.28 -2.37
N GLY A 113 10.24 9.56 -2.66
CA GLY A 113 10.31 10.61 -1.65
C GLY A 113 9.05 10.54 -0.78
N ALA A 114 9.07 9.65 0.22
CA ALA A 114 7.92 9.36 1.07
C ALA A 114 8.08 9.95 2.48
N VAL A 115 7.04 10.64 2.96
CA VAL A 115 6.97 11.14 4.35
C VAL A 115 5.81 10.48 5.08
N PHE A 116 6.10 9.98 6.29
CA PHE A 116 5.14 9.34 7.19
C PHE A 116 4.97 10.23 8.43
N GLN A 117 3.82 10.90 8.55
CA GLN A 117 3.52 11.81 9.66
C GLN A 117 2.40 11.24 10.53
N ASP A 118 2.60 11.24 11.85
CA ASP A 118 1.62 10.73 12.83
C ASP A 118 1.19 9.27 12.56
N CYS A 119 2.03 8.48 11.89
CA CYS A 119 1.74 7.10 11.55
C CYS A 119 2.12 6.16 12.71
N LYS A 120 1.37 5.06 12.84
CA LYS A 120 1.73 3.94 13.71
C LYS A 120 2.32 2.82 12.85
N ILE A 121 3.55 2.44 13.16
CA ILE A 121 4.31 1.44 12.41
C ILE A 121 4.48 0.23 13.33
N TYR A 122 3.84 -0.89 12.96
CA TYR A 122 3.73 -2.09 13.78
C TYR A 122 4.51 -3.25 13.18
N VAL A 123 5.57 -3.65 13.87
CA VAL A 123 6.33 -4.86 13.53
C VAL A 123 5.56 -6.10 14.00
N ARG A 124 5.40 -7.08 13.12
CA ARG A 124 4.76 -8.38 13.38
C ARG A 124 5.80 -9.47 13.58
N LYS A 125 5.36 -10.62 14.09
CA LYS A 125 6.10 -11.89 14.10
C LYS A 125 5.45 -12.86 13.13
#